data_AF-A0A7W8SYR4-F1
#
_entry.id   AF-A0A7W8SYR4-F1
#
_cell.length_a   1.000
_cell.length_b   1.000
_cell.length_c   1.000
_cell.angle_alpha   90.00
_cell.angle_beta   90.00
_cell.angle_gamma   90.00
#
_symmetry.space_group_name_H-M   'P 1'
#
loop_
_entity.id
_entity.type
_entity.pdbx_description
1 polymer ?
#
loop_
_entity_poly.entity_id
_entity_poly.type
_entity_poly.pdbx_seq_one_letter_code
_entity_poly.pdbx_strand_id
1 'polypeptide(L)' 'MGLVQAPAWLFAPEIASGAVVSLLPDFAPAPMPIHAVHPAGRRLPTKTRVFIDFVSEILTSDPGAAFVPVRT' A
#
# COMPACT_ATOMS: atom_id res chain seq x y z
N MET A 1 -18.14 -2.60 -18.63
CA MET A 1 -17.27 -3.79 -18.59
C MET A 1 -15.98 -3.43 -19.30
N GLY A 2 -14.82 -3.69 -18.68
CA GLY A 2 -13.53 -3.30 -19.23
C GLY A 2 -12.38 -3.69 -18.32
N LEU A 3 -11.20 -3.17 -18.65
CA LEU A 3 -9.96 -3.36 -17.89
C LEU A 3 -9.68 -2.12 -17.02
N VAL A 4 -9.00 -2.32 -15.89
CA VAL A 4 -8.57 -1.24 -15.01
C VAL A 4 -7.18 -1.56 -14.46
N GLN A 5 -6.35 -0.52 -14.32
CA GLN A 5 -5.12 -0.59 -13.52
C GLN A 5 -5.43 0.01 -12.15
N ALA A 6 -5.42 -0.84 -11.13
CA ALA A 6 -5.72 -0.46 -9.75
C ALA A 6 -4.83 -1.26 -8.79
N PRO A 7 -4.62 -0.76 -7.56
CA PRO A 7 -3.97 -1.55 -6.53
C PRO A 7 -4.68 -2.90 -6.30
N ALA A 8 -3.92 -4.00 -6.28
CA ALA A 8 -4.47 -5.35 -6.19
C ALA A 8 -5.28 -5.58 -4.91
N TRP A 9 -4.90 -4.95 -3.81
CA TRP A 9 -5.57 -5.06 -2.51
C TRP A 9 -7.02 -4.54 -2.53
N LEU A 10 -7.38 -3.64 -3.46
CA LEU A 10 -8.77 -3.19 -3.62
C LEU A 10 -9.71 -4.29 -4.16
N PHE A 11 -9.14 -5.32 -4.81
CA PHE A 11 -9.88 -6.41 -5.43
C PHE A 11 -9.49 -7.77 -4.86
N ALA A 12 -8.89 -7.82 -3.67
CA ALA A 12 -8.39 -9.07 -3.11
C ALA A 12 -9.46 -10.18 -3.01
N PRO A 13 -10.71 -9.90 -2.57
CA PRO A 13 -11.79 -10.89 -2.58
C PRO A 13 -12.20 -11.33 -3.99
N GLU A 14 -12.27 -10.41 -4.94
CA GLU A 14 -12.69 -10.66 -6.32
C GLU A 14 -11.63 -11.45 -7.10
N ILE A 15 -10.35 -11.19 -6.83
CA ILE A 15 -9.23 -11.97 -7.36
C ILE A 15 -9.25 -13.37 -6.75
N ALA A 16 -9.46 -13.50 -5.43
CA ALA A 16 -9.53 -14.80 -4.76
C ALA A 16 -10.73 -15.65 -5.24
N SER A 17 -11.86 -15.02 -5.55
CA SER A 17 -13.06 -15.69 -6.10
C SER A 17 -13.02 -15.91 -7.61
N GLY A 18 -12.07 -15.30 -8.33
CA GLY A 18 -11.97 -15.35 -9.79
C GLY A 18 -12.96 -14.45 -10.54
N ALA A 19 -13.72 -13.61 -9.83
CA ALA A 19 -14.58 -12.59 -10.43
C ALA A 19 -13.77 -11.48 -11.14
N VAL A 20 -12.54 -11.25 -10.68
CA VAL A 20 -11.53 -10.40 -11.32
C VAL A 20 -10.29 -11.26 -11.60
N VAL A 21 -9.67 -11.04 -12.76
CA VAL A 21 -8.47 -11.78 -13.18
C VAL A 21 -7.37 -10.78 -13.52
N SER A 22 -6.14 -11.05 -13.05
CA SER A 22 -4.96 -10.26 -13.40
C SER A 22 -4.56 -10.53 -14.85
N LEU A 23 -4.25 -9.46 -15.60
CA LEU A 23 -3.85 -9.52 -17.00
C LEU A 23 -2.46 -8.90 -17.16
N LEU A 24 -1.67 -9.43 -18.10
CA LEU A 24 -0.34 -8.91 -18.47
C LEU A 24 0.63 -8.76 -17.26
N PRO A 25 0.84 -9.80 -16.43
CA PRO A 25 1.67 -9.70 -15.22
C PRO A 25 3.11 -9.27 -15.50
N ASP A 26 3.65 -9.64 -16.67
CA ASP A 26 5.02 -9.26 -17.09
C ASP A 26 5.16 -7.76 -17.41
N PHE A 27 4.04 -7.04 -17.52
CA PHE A 27 3.97 -5.60 -17.80
C PHE A 27 3.43 -4.82 -16.60
N ALA A 28 3.45 -5.40 -15.40
CA ALA A 28 3.02 -4.72 -14.19
C ALA A 28 3.84 -3.43 -13.97
N PRO A 29 3.19 -2.31 -13.61
CA PRO A 29 3.91 -1.09 -13.26
C PRO A 29 4.76 -1.31 -12.00
N ALA A 30 5.76 -0.44 -11.81
CA ALA A 30 6.52 -0.44 -10.57
C ALA A 30 5.59 -0.28 -9.35
N PRO A 31 5.89 -0.94 -8.21
CA PRO A 31 5.10 -0.79 -6.99
C PRO A 31 4.94 0.68 -6.60
N MET A 32 3.71 1.08 -6.26
CA MET A 32 3.41 2.45 -5.84
C MET A 32 3.67 2.61 -4.34
N PRO A 33 4.59 3.50 -3.92
CA PRO A 33 4.91 3.67 -2.51
C PRO A 33 3.78 4.35 -1.74
N ILE A 34 3.49 3.86 -0.53
CA ILE A 34 2.61 4.50 0.45
C ILE A 34 3.48 5.31 1.41
N HIS A 35 3.09 6.57 1.65
CA HIS A 35 3.81 7.51 2.52
C HIS A 35 2.94 8.00 3.68
N ALA A 36 3.53 8.08 4.88
CA ALA A 36 2.97 8.82 6.00
C ALA A 36 3.46 10.29 5.95
N VAL A 37 2.55 11.25 5.89
CA VAL A 37 2.88 12.68 5.78
C VAL A 37 2.50 13.41 7.09
N HIS A 38 3.42 14.22 7.60
CA HIS A 38 3.21 15.05 8.79
C HIS A 38 3.80 16.47 8.60
N PRO A 39 3.36 17.47 9.39
CA PRO A 39 3.92 18.82 9.32
C PRO A 39 5.43 18.83 9.57
N ALA A 40 6.16 19.58 8.74
CA ALA A 40 7.60 19.78 8.88
C ALA A 40 7.95 20.64 10.11
N GLY A 41 9.15 20.46 10.66
CA GLY A 41 9.68 21.27 11.77
C GLY A 41 9.05 21.02 13.14
N ARG A 42 7.96 20.25 13.22
CA ARG A 42 7.39 19.81 14.50
C ARG A 42 8.00 18.46 14.87
N ARG A 43 8.52 18.35 16.10
CA ARG A 43 8.95 17.08 16.65
C ARG A 43 7.77 16.10 16.59
N LEU A 44 7.97 14.96 15.93
CA LEU A 44 6.90 13.97 15.75
C LEU A 44 6.44 13.46 17.13
N PRO A 45 5.16 13.66 17.51
CA PRO A 45 4.67 13.17 18.79
C PRO A 45 4.81 11.64 18.87
N THR A 46 5.18 11.11 20.04
CA THR A 46 5.38 9.66 20.24
C THR A 46 4.16 8.85 19.80
N LYS A 47 2.94 9.32 20.12
CA LYS A 47 1.70 8.66 19.69
C LYS A 47 1.59 8.55 18.16
N THR A 48 2.01 9.59 17.42
CA THR A 48 2.00 9.59 15.96
C THR A 48 3.04 8.62 15.40
N ARG A 49 4.24 8.59 15.99
CA ARG A 49 5.28 7.63 15.61
C ARG A 49 4.81 6.19 15.79
N VAL A 50 4.29 5.86 16.98
CA VAL A 50 3.77 4.52 17.28
C VAL A 50 2.63 4.13 16.34
N PHE A 51 1.75 5.07 15.98
CA PHE A 51 0.69 4.83 15.00
C PHE A 51 1.26 4.54 13.60
N ILE A 52 2.23 5.32 13.13
CA ILE A 52 2.90 5.08 11.85
C ILE A 52 3.55 3.70 11.86
N ASP A 53 4.30 3.36 12.91
CA ASP A 53 4.97 2.05 13.03
C ASP A 53 3.96 0.90 12.95
N PHE A 54 2.83 1.01 13.68
CA PHE A 54 1.75 0.01 13.64
C PHE A 54 1.12 -0.15 12.25
N VAL A 55 0.79 0.95 11.57
CA VAL A 55 0.21 0.88 10.22
C VAL A 55 1.22 0.33 9.21
N SER A 56 2.50 0.67 9.37
CA SER A 56 3.58 0.19 8.50
C SER A 56 3.69 -1.34 8.54
N GLU A 57 3.55 -1.94 9.72
CA GLU A 57 3.58 -3.39 9.93
C GLU A 57 2.42 -4.08 9.21
N ILE A 58 1.20 -3.51 9.28
CA ILE A 58 0.02 -4.02 8.59
C ILE A 58 0.21 -3.96 7.08
N LEU A 59 0.65 -2.80 6.55
CA LEU A 59 0.79 -2.60 5.11
C LEU A 59 1.91 -3.47 4.51
N THR A 60 3.02 -3.67 5.24
CA THR A 60 4.13 -4.50 4.75
C THR A 60 3.77 -5.99 4.69
N SER A 61 2.72 -6.42 5.41
CA SER A 61 2.24 -7.79 5.38
C SER A 61 1.49 -8.14 4.09
N ASP A 62 1.05 -7.15 3.32
CA ASP A 62 0.42 -7.33 2.01
C ASP A 62 1.45 -7.09 0.89
N PRO A 63 1.83 -8.11 0.09
CA PRO A 63 2.79 -7.96 -1.02
C PRO A 63 2.39 -6.89 -2.05
N GLY A 64 1.10 -6.52 -2.12
CA GLY A 64 0.57 -5.49 -3.01
C GLY A 64 0.55 -4.07 -2.43
N ALA A 65 0.81 -3.91 -1.13
CA ALA A 65 0.85 -2.61 -0.45
C ALA A 65 2.29 -2.22 -0.14
N ALA A 66 3.00 -1.68 -1.14
CA ALA A 66 4.37 -1.22 -0.93
C ALA A 66 4.37 0.03 -0.01
N PHE A 67 4.55 -0.16 1.30
CA PHE A 67 4.80 0.93 2.23
C PHE A 67 6.29 1.29 2.23
N VAL A 68 6.61 2.58 2.07
CA VAL A 68 7.99 3.06 2.16
C VAL A 68 8.18 3.83 3.46
N PRO A 69 8.90 3.25 4.46
CA PRO A 69 9.13 3.92 5.72
C PRO A 69 10.04 5.13 5.54
N VAL A 70 9.56 6.30 5.95
CA VAL A 70 10.38 7.51 6.01
C VAL A 70 11.18 7.47 7.31
N ARG A 71 12.46 7.13 7.22
CA ARG A 71 13.37 7.22 8.37
C ARG A 71 13.60 8.70 8.71
N THR A 72 13.17 9.09 9.91
CA THR A 72 13.42 10.42 10.51
C THR A 72 14.75 10.44 11.25
#